data_AF-A0A7V3YCT1-F1
#
_entry.id   AF-A0A7V3YCT1-F1
#
_cell.length_a   1.000
_cell.length_b   1.000
_cell.length_c   1.000
_cell.angle_alpha   90.00
_cell.angle_beta   90.00
_cell.angle_gamma   90.00
#
_symmetry.space_group_name_H-M   'P 1'
#
loop_
_entity.id
_entity.type
_entity.pdbx_description
1 polymer ?
#
loop_
_entity_poly.entity_id
_entity_poly.type
_entity_poly.pdbx_seq_one_letter_code
_entity_poly.pdbx_strand_id
1 'polypeptide(L)'
;MNKKRTIEIIPLDSIEFNVLAYLKENLTGVFHAEIDLAQPLPVPKHALNPEREQYSSEIILDFLSKIKKEKNKIILAVIDKDLYVP
;
A
#
# COMPACT_ATOMS: atom_id res chain seq x y z
N MET A 1 -7.16 16.56 -22.24
CA MET A 1 -6.49 16.63 -20.92
C MET A 1 -6.12 15.22 -20.50
N ASN A 2 -4.81 14.89 -20.42
CA ASN A 2 -4.39 13.63 -19.82
C ASN A 2 -4.75 13.66 -18.34
N LYS A 3 -5.57 12.71 -17.89
CA LYS A 3 -5.96 12.57 -16.50
C LYS A 3 -4.69 12.27 -15.69
N LYS A 4 -4.29 13.17 -14.79
CA LYS A 4 -3.15 12.96 -13.91
C LYS A 4 -3.45 11.70 -13.08
N ARG A 5 -2.53 10.73 -13.07
CA ARG A 5 -2.69 9.52 -12.26
C ARG A 5 -2.42 9.89 -10.80
N THR A 6 -3.25 9.37 -9.90
CA THR A 6 -3.09 9.55 -8.45
C THR A 6 -2.74 8.21 -7.83
N ILE A 7 -1.66 8.18 -7.06
CA ILE A 7 -1.23 7.03 -6.27
C ILE A 7 -1.40 7.41 -4.80
N GLU A 8 -2.10 6.59 -4.04
CA GLU A 8 -2.21 6.73 -2.59
C GLU A 8 -1.39 5.65 -1.91
N ILE A 9 -0.43 6.09 -1.12
CA ILE A 9 0.37 5.24 -0.26
C ILE A 9 -0.42 5.01 1.02
N ILE A 10 -0.67 3.74 1.34
CA ILE A 10 -1.35 3.33 2.56
C ILE A 10 -0.34 2.56 3.43
N PRO A 11 0.13 3.13 4.55
CA PRO A 11 0.89 2.37 5.53
C PRO A 11 0.00 1.27 6.12
N LEU A 12 0.49 0.04 6.16
CA LEU A 12 -0.11 -1.04 6.93
C LEU A 12 0.64 -1.18 8.25
N ASP A 13 -0.09 -0.97 9.34
CA ASP A 13 0.45 -0.71 10.68
C ASP A 13 1.42 0.50 10.69
N SER A 14 2.44 0.46 11.54
CA SER A 14 3.42 1.54 11.68
C SER A 14 4.55 1.35 10.67
N ILE A 15 4.77 2.37 9.84
CA ILE A 15 5.92 2.46 8.94
C ILE A 15 6.71 3.72 9.33
N GLU A 16 8.03 3.63 9.29
CA GLU A 16 8.89 4.76 9.57
C GLU A 16 8.57 5.96 8.67
N PHE A 17 8.41 7.14 9.27
CA PHE A 17 8.05 8.35 8.54
C PHE A 17 9.03 8.68 7.41
N ASN A 18 10.33 8.46 7.64
CA ASN A 18 11.36 8.75 6.64
C ASN A 18 11.19 7.87 5.38
N VAL A 19 10.72 6.63 5.53
CA VAL A 19 10.41 5.74 4.40
C VAL A 19 9.21 6.29 3.62
N LEU A 20 8.13 6.67 4.30
CA LEU A 20 6.94 7.23 3.66
C LEU A 20 7.23 8.56 2.95
N ALA A 21 8.01 9.44 3.58
CA ALA A 21 8.44 10.72 3.00
C ALA A 21 9.31 10.49 1.75
N TYR A 22 10.30 9.60 1.84
CA TYR A 22 11.14 9.23 0.71
C TYR A 22 10.33 8.68 -0.47
N LEU A 23 9.39 7.76 -0.21
CA LEU A 23 8.51 7.21 -1.25
C LEU A 23 7.65 8.30 -1.89
N LYS A 24 7.02 9.17 -1.09
CA LYS A 24 6.20 10.26 -1.62
C LYS A 24 6.99 11.16 -2.58
N GLU A 25 8.16 11.61 -2.16
CA GLU A 25 9.02 12.50 -2.95
C GLU A 25 9.48 11.84 -4.25
N ASN A 26 10.04 10.64 -4.16
CA ASN A 26 10.66 9.98 -5.32
C ASN A 26 9.62 9.44 -6.30
N LEU A 27 8.51 8.86 -5.83
CA LEU A 27 7.47 8.31 -6.72
C LEU A 27 6.73 9.40 -7.49
N THR A 28 6.66 10.62 -6.95
CA THR A 28 6.12 11.80 -7.68
C THR A 28 6.92 12.05 -8.96
N GLY A 29 8.25 12.02 -8.87
CA GLY A 29 9.15 12.21 -10.01
C GLY A 29 9.12 11.03 -11.00
N VAL A 30 9.17 9.80 -10.50
CA VAL A 30 9.23 8.58 -11.33
C VAL A 30 7.96 8.39 -12.16
N PHE A 31 6.78 8.62 -11.56
CA PHE A 31 5.51 8.34 -12.23
C PHE A 31 4.84 9.57 -12.82
N HIS A 32 5.40 10.77 -12.60
CA HIS A 32 4.76 12.05 -12.93
C HIS A 32 3.30 12.11 -12.41
N ALA A 33 3.08 11.51 -11.24
CA ALA A 33 1.78 11.29 -10.62
C ALA A 33 1.65 12.13 -9.35
N GLU A 34 0.41 12.39 -8.94
CA GLU A 34 0.14 12.93 -7.61
C GLU A 34 0.22 11.80 -6.59
N ILE A 35 1.01 11.99 -5.52
CA ILE A 35 1.20 11.00 -4.48
C ILE A 35 0.61 11.50 -3.16
N ASP A 36 -0.38 10.78 -2.65
CA ASP A 36 -1.02 11.04 -1.37
C ASP A 36 -0.56 10.02 -0.32
N LEU A 37 -0.45 10.46 0.93
CA LEU A 37 -0.26 9.57 2.08
C LEU A 37 -1.60 9.44 2.80
N ALA A 38 -2.12 8.22 2.89
CA ALA A 38 -3.32 7.93 3.65
C ALA A 38 -3.00 7.72 5.15
N GLN A 39 -4.06 7.69 5.96
CA GLN A 39 -3.96 7.21 7.33
C GLN A 39 -3.58 5.71 7.35
N PRO A 40 -2.77 5.27 8.33
CA PRO A 40 -2.44 3.86 8.47
C PRO A 40 -3.68 2.98 8.62
N LEU A 41 -3.63 1.78 8.03
CA LEU A 41 -4.62 0.74 8.23
C LEU A 41 -4.00 -0.45 8.95
N PRO A 42 -4.77 -1.20 9.77
CA PRO A 42 -4.26 -2.42 10.37
C PRO A 42 -4.00 -3.48 9.30
N VAL A 43 -2.93 -4.28 9.48
CA VAL A 43 -2.73 -5.47 8.65
C VAL A 43 -3.86 -6.49 8.93
N PRO A 44 -4.52 -7.07 7.91
CA PRO A 44 -5.55 -8.07 8.12
C PRO A 44 -4.97 -9.32 8.80
N LYS A 45 -5.39 -9.60 10.04
CA LYS A 45 -4.87 -10.74 10.83
C LYS A 45 -5.01 -12.09 10.14
N HIS A 46 -6.07 -12.28 9.35
CA HIS A 46 -6.32 -13.51 8.61
C HIS A 46 -5.40 -13.70 7.39
N ALA A 47 -4.57 -12.70 7.05
CA ALA A 47 -3.52 -12.86 6.06
C ALA A 47 -2.28 -13.57 6.62
N LEU A 48 -2.12 -13.65 7.95
CA LEU A 48 -0.99 -14.35 8.56
C LEU A 48 -1.13 -15.86 8.37
N ASN A 49 -0.12 -16.47 7.76
CA ASN A 49 0.10 -17.90 7.83
C ASN A 49 0.97 -18.20 9.06
N PRO A 50 0.42 -18.84 10.11
CA PRO A 50 1.15 -19.08 11.36
C PRO A 50 2.28 -20.11 11.23
N GLU A 51 2.23 -21.00 10.24
CA GLU A 51 3.31 -21.99 10.01
C GLU A 51 4.54 -21.34 9.36
N ARG A 52 4.32 -20.28 8.58
CA ARG A 52 5.39 -19.52 7.90
C ARG A 52 5.84 -18.29 8.67
N GLU A 53 4.99 -17.80 9.58
CA GLU A 53 5.12 -16.48 10.20
C GLU A 53 5.14 -15.34 9.17
N GLN A 54 4.50 -15.53 8.01
CA GLN A 54 4.45 -14.59 6.89
C GLN A 54 3.01 -14.26 6.50
N TYR A 55 2.81 -13.08 5.92
CA TYR A 55 1.49 -12.62 5.47
C TYR A 55 1.28 -12.89 3.98
N SER A 56 0.09 -13.36 3.61
CA SER A 56 -0.30 -13.54 2.21
C SER A 56 -0.52 -12.18 1.54
N SER A 57 0.26 -11.89 0.49
CA SER A 57 0.06 -10.67 -0.30
C SER A 57 -1.28 -10.69 -1.04
N GLU A 58 -1.77 -11.87 -1.44
CA GLU A 58 -3.05 -12.01 -2.14
C GLU A 58 -4.23 -11.59 -1.26
N ILE A 59 -4.26 -12.05 -0.01
CA ILE A 59 -5.30 -11.68 0.97
C ILE A 59 -5.23 -10.16 1.26
N ILE A 60 -4.03 -9.60 1.39
CA ILE A 60 -3.84 -8.16 1.58
C ILE A 60 -4.37 -7.37 0.37
N LEU A 61 -4.07 -7.80 -0.86
CA LEU A 61 -4.54 -7.15 -2.07
C LEU A 61 -6.07 -7.23 -2.20
N ASP A 62 -6.69 -8.36 -1.88
CA ASP A 62 -8.16 -8.49 -1.86
C ASP A 62 -8.80 -7.53 -0.83
N PHE A 63 -8.23 -7.44 0.38
CA PHE A 63 -8.65 -6.46 1.39
C PHE A 63 -8.56 -5.02 0.86
N LEU A 64 -7.44 -4.63 0.24
CA LEU A 64 -7.23 -3.30 -0.32
C LEU A 64 -8.19 -3.01 -1.50
N SER A 65 -8.53 -4.02 -2.29
CA SER A 65 -9.47 -3.88 -3.41
C SER A 65 -10.87 -3.49 -2.94
N LYS A 66 -11.30 -4.00 -1.77
CA LYS A 66 -12.61 -3.73 -1.18
C LYS A 66 -12.75 -2.32 -0.62
N ILE A 67 -11.65 -1.71 -0.17
CA ILE A 67 -11.65 -0.33 0.35
C ILE A 67 -11.40 0.72 -0.74
N LYS A 68 -10.95 0.31 -1.93
CA LYS A 68 -10.68 1.21 -3.05
C LYS A 68 -11.97 1.86 -3.53
N LYS A 69 -12.14 3.15 -3.23
CA LYS A 69 -13.34 3.93 -3.60
C LYS A 69 -13.33 4.40 -5.06
N GLU A 70 -12.15 4.72 -5.59
CA GLU A 70 -12.01 5.37 -6.89
C GLU A 70 -11.32 4.47 -7.91
N LYS A 71 -11.99 4.16 -9.03
CA LYS A 71 -11.44 3.30 -10.08
C LYS A 71 -10.11 3.78 -10.65
N ASN A 72 -9.91 5.10 -10.74
CA ASN A 72 -8.72 5.71 -11.36
C ASN A 72 -7.55 5.95 -10.38
N LYS A 73 -7.73 5.63 -9.10
CA LYS A 73 -6.72 5.79 -8.07
C LYS A 73 -5.94 4.50 -7.91
N ILE A 74 -4.62 4.58 -7.85
CA ILE A 74 -3.76 3.42 -7.57
C ILE A 74 -3.50 3.42 -6.06
N ILE A 75 -3.62 2.25 -5.43
CA ILE A 75 -3.24 2.07 -4.03
C ILE A 75 -1.90 1.37 -3.99
N LEU A 76 -0.95 1.92 -3.24
CA LEU A 76 0.32 1.29 -2.90
C LEU A 76 0.36 1.08 -1.39
N ALA A 77 0.11 -0.14 -0.94
CA ALA A 77 0.30 -0.46 0.47
C ALA A 77 1.79 -0.64 0.79
N VAL A 78 2.24 -0.09 1.92
CA VAL A 78 3.61 -0.24 2.43
C VAL A 78 3.52 -0.94 3.77
N ILE A 79 4.24 -2.06 3.93
CA ILE A 79 4.16 -2.94 5.09
C ILE A 79 5.57 -3.36 5.53
N ASP A 80 5.79 -3.43 6.84
CA ASP A 80 7.02 -3.93 7.48
C ASP A 80 6.76 -5.33 8.08
N LYS A 81 6.36 -6.26 7.22
CA LYS A 81 6.11 -7.68 7.50
C LYS A 81 6.55 -8.50 6.30
N ASP A 82 7.03 -9.71 6.56
CA ASP A 82 7.35 -10.64 5.48
C ASP A 82 6.08 -11.07 4.75
N LEU A 83 6.15 -11.01 3.42
CA LEU A 83 5.08 -11.39 2.52
C LEU A 83 5.43 -12.68 1.78
N TYR A 84 4.40 -13.47 1.47
CA TYR A 84 4.50 -14.59 0.54
C TYR A 84 3.35 -14.56 -0.49
N VAL A 85 3.60 -15.21 -1.62
CA VAL A 85 2.60 -15.53 -2.66
C VAL A 85 2.50 -17.07 -2.71
N PRO A 86 1.28 -17.66 -2.75
CA PRO A 86 1.08 -19.10 -2.90
C PRO A 86 1.63 -19.69 -4.20
#